data_AF-A0A9Q0IG57-F1
#
_entry.id   AF-A0A9Q0IG57-F1
#
_cell.length_a   1.000
_cell.length_b   1.000
_cell.length_c   1.000
_cell.angle_alpha   90.00
_cell.angle_beta   90.00
_cell.angle_gamma   90.00
#
_symmetry.space_group_name_H-M   'P 1'
#
loop_
_entity.id
_entity.type
_entity.pdbx_description
1 polymer ?
#
loop_
_entity_poly.entity_id
_entity_poly.type
_entity_poly.pdbx_seq_one_letter_code
_entity_poly.pdbx_strand_id
1 'polypeptide(L)'
;MKWMFKEDHSLEHRCVESAKIRNKYPDRVPVIVEKVSGSQIVDIDKRKYLVPSDITVAQFMWIIRKRIQLPSEKAIFLFVDKTVPQSR
;
A
#
# COMPACT_ATOMS: atom_id res chain seq x y z
N MET A 1 -0.29 -4.75 -14.75
CA MET A 1 -0.97 -3.90 -13.75
C MET A 1 -0.47 -2.49 -13.96
N LYS A 2 -1.37 -1.55 -14.22
CA LYS A 2 -1.04 -0.16 -14.50
C LYS A 2 -1.22 0.62 -13.18
N TRP A 3 -0.17 1.29 -12.72
CA TRP A 3 -0.15 2.00 -11.44
C TRP A 3 -0.31 3.49 -11.69
N MET A 4 -1.40 4.10 -11.21
CA MET A 4 -1.63 5.52 -11.40
C MET A 4 -0.51 6.36 -10.77
N PHE A 5 0.00 5.96 -9.61
CA PHE A 5 1.12 6.66 -8.97
C PHE A 5 2.40 6.68 -9.83
N LYS A 6 2.62 5.68 -10.70
CA LYS A 6 3.77 5.68 -11.62
C LYS A 6 3.52 6.52 -12.87
N GLU A 7 2.28 6.80 -13.21
CA GLU A 7 1.91 7.74 -14.28
C GLU A 7 1.97 9.18 -13.81
N ASP A 8 1.43 9.43 -12.61
CA ASP A 8 1.41 10.76 -11.97
C ASP A 8 2.83 11.24 -11.63
N HIS A 9 3.79 10.33 -11.41
CA HIS A 9 5.13 10.64 -10.94
C HIS A 9 6.23 9.90 -11.71
N SER A 10 7.17 10.68 -12.27
CA SER A 10 8.36 10.14 -12.94
C SER A 10 9.18 9.21 -12.04
N LEU A 11 10.00 8.36 -12.66
CA LEU A 11 10.89 7.46 -11.92
C LEU A 11 11.82 8.23 -10.99
N GLU A 12 12.44 9.29 -11.49
CA GLU A 12 13.36 10.13 -10.74
C GLU A 12 12.69 10.77 -9.51
N HIS A 13 11.50 11.36 -9.69
CA HIS A 13 10.73 11.92 -8.58
C HIS A 13 10.46 10.87 -7.51
N ARG A 14 10.01 9.67 -7.90
CA ARG A 14 9.71 8.57 -6.95
C ARG A 14 10.97 8.11 -6.21
N CYS A 15 12.12 8.06 -6.89
CA CYS A 15 13.40 7.71 -6.27
C CYS A 15 13.83 8.77 -5.23
N VAL A 16 13.79 10.05 -5.59
CA VAL A 16 14.19 11.15 -4.70
C VAL A 16 13.29 11.21 -3.46
N GLU A 17 11.97 11.18 -3.65
CA GLU A 17 11.01 11.26 -2.54
C GLU A 17 11.09 10.05 -1.60
N SER A 18 11.24 8.84 -2.15
CA SER A 18 11.38 7.62 -1.34
C SER A 18 12.71 7.60 -0.58
N ALA A 19 13.82 8.08 -1.16
CA ALA A 19 15.09 8.21 -0.46
C ALA A 19 14.99 9.22 0.69
N LYS A 20 14.40 10.40 0.43
CA LYS A 20 14.19 11.45 1.44
C LYS A 20 13.35 10.97 2.61
N ILE A 21 12.23 10.28 2.36
CA ILE A 21 11.35 9.84 3.44
C ILE A 21 11.96 8.70 4.26
N ARG A 22 12.73 7.80 3.63
CA ARG A 22 13.47 6.74 4.33
C ARG A 22 14.59 7.30 5.20
N ASN A 23 15.30 8.33 4.74
CA ASN A 23 16.32 9.01 5.55
C ASN A 23 15.69 9.74 6.75
N LYS A 24 14.50 10.33 6.57
CA LYS A 24 13.79 11.03 7.64
C LYS A 24 13.16 10.08 8.67
N TYR A 25 12.72 8.91 8.25
CA TYR A 25 12.05 7.91 9.08
C TYR A 25 12.65 6.51 8.80
N PRO A 26 13.83 6.20 9.35
CA PRO A 26 14.58 4.98 9.02
C PRO A 26 13.84 3.70 9.38
N ASP A 27 13.05 3.71 10.46
CA ASP A 27 12.27 2.57 10.94
C ASP A 27 10.91 2.44 10.24
N ARG A 28 10.72 3.11 9.10
CA ARG A 28 9.47 3.08 8.34
C ARG A 28 9.67 2.83 6.86
N VAL A 29 8.75 2.08 6.29
CA VAL A 29 8.71 1.69 4.89
C VAL A 29 7.64 2.52 4.15
N PRO A 30 7.99 3.27 3.10
CA PRO A 30 7.00 3.93 2.26
C PRO A 30 6.30 2.90 1.37
N VAL A 31 4.97 2.81 1.48
CA VAL A 31 4.14 1.85 0.72
C VAL A 31 3.09 2.61 -0.09
N ILE A 32 2.95 2.24 -1.36
CA ILE A 32 1.87 2.72 -2.24
C ILE A 32 0.81 1.63 -2.33
N VAL A 33 -0.45 2.00 -2.07
CA VAL A 33 -1.60 1.09 -2.13
C VAL A 33 -2.56 1.62 -3.19
N GLU A 34 -2.90 0.76 -4.15
CA GLU A 34 -3.89 1.04 -5.19
C GLU A 34 -4.85 -0.14 -5.31
N LYS A 35 -6.10 0.16 -5.67
CA LYS A 35 -7.10 -0.85 -5.96
C LYS A 35 -6.78 -1.52 -7.30
N VAL A 36 -6.92 -2.84 -7.37
CA VAL A 36 -6.82 -3.57 -8.64
C VAL A 36 -7.96 -3.16 -9.57
N SER A 37 -7.64 -2.82 -10.82
CA SER A 37 -8.64 -2.47 -11.83
C SER A 37 -9.66 -3.60 -12.03
N GLY A 38 -10.95 -3.24 -12.13
CA GLY A 38 -12.06 -4.19 -12.22
C GLY A 38 -12.52 -4.82 -10.88
N SER A 39 -11.79 -4.60 -9.79
CA SER A 39 -12.24 -5.05 -8.46
C SER A 39 -13.46 -4.27 -7.97
N GLN A 40 -14.40 -4.97 -7.34
CA GLN A 40 -15.63 -4.45 -6.76
C GLN A 40 -15.44 -3.83 -5.36
N ILE A 41 -14.23 -3.88 -4.81
CA ILE A 41 -13.93 -3.22 -3.54
C ILE A 41 -13.98 -1.69 -3.71
N VAL A 42 -14.33 -0.96 -2.66
CA VAL A 42 -14.36 0.52 -2.70
C VAL A 42 -12.93 1.06 -2.90
N ASP A 43 -12.82 2.21 -3.55
CA ASP A 43 -11.55 2.89 -3.73
C ASP A 43 -10.95 3.34 -2.40
N ILE A 44 -9.61 3.38 -2.37
CA ILE A 44 -8.85 3.88 -1.24
C ILE A 44 -8.51 5.35 -1.46
N ASP A 45 -8.91 6.19 -0.53
CA ASP A 45 -8.73 7.65 -0.60
C ASP A 45 -7.26 8.07 -0.40
N LYS A 46 -6.52 7.33 0.45
CA LYS A 46 -5.11 7.56 0.73
C LYS A 46 -4.27 6.44 0.11
N ARG A 47 -3.46 6.79 -0.88
CA ARG A 47 -2.57 5.84 -1.59
C ARG A 47 -1.18 5.69 -0.96
N LYS A 48 -0.67 6.73 -0.29
CA LYS A 48 0.70 6.77 0.29
C LYS A 48 0.67 6.47 1.79
N TYR A 49 1.38 5.43 2.21
CA TYR A 49 1.55 5.03 3.60
C TYR A 49 3.01 5.05 4.00
N LEU A 50 3.28 5.35 5.27
CA LEU A 50 4.59 5.25 5.88
C LEU A 50 4.47 4.33 7.08
N VAL A 51 4.79 3.06 6.84
CA VAL A 51 4.43 1.92 7.68
C VAL A 51 5.61 1.57 8.59
N PRO A 52 5.42 1.38 9.91
CA PRO A 52 6.49 0.88 10.78
C PRO A 52 7.04 -0.47 10.27
N SER A 53 8.35 -0.68 10.35
CA SER A 53 9.01 -1.89 9.83
C SER A 53 8.70 -3.16 10.64
N ASP A 54 8.17 -3.01 11.85
CA ASP A 54 7.87 -4.09 12.79
C ASP A 54 6.45 -4.65 12.69
N ILE A 55 5.57 -4.05 11.87
CA ILE A 55 4.22 -4.57 11.70
C ILE A 55 4.17 -5.70 10.66
N THR A 56 3.32 -6.69 10.91
CA THR A 56 3.08 -7.79 9.99
C THR A 56 2.19 -7.37 8.83
N VAL A 57 2.23 -8.14 7.74
CA VAL A 57 1.31 -7.98 6.60
C VAL A 57 -0.15 -8.10 7.05
N ALA A 58 -0.46 -8.95 8.05
CA ALA A 58 -1.81 -9.07 8.60
C ALA A 58 -2.28 -7.78 9.28
N GLN A 59 -1.41 -7.15 10.08
CA GLN A 59 -1.69 -5.87 10.72
C GLN A 59 -1.87 -4.77 9.66
N PHE A 60 -1.03 -4.74 8.63
CA PHE A 60 -1.19 -3.79 7.54
C PHE A 60 -2.50 -3.99 6.75
N MET A 61 -2.86 -5.24 6.46
CA MET A 61 -4.14 -5.58 5.83
C MET A 61 -5.35 -5.11 6.67
N TRP A 62 -5.25 -5.19 8.00
CA TRP A 62 -6.26 -4.65 8.90
C TRP A 62 -6.36 -3.12 8.83
N ILE A 63 -5.23 -2.41 8.76
CA ILE A 63 -5.19 -0.95 8.55
C ILE A 63 -5.91 -0.58 7.24
N ILE A 64 -5.63 -1.29 6.15
CA ILE A 64 -6.30 -1.05 4.87
C ILE A 64 -7.80 -1.33 4.97
N ARG A 65 -8.21 -2.47 5.54
CA ARG A 65 -9.63 -2.80 5.77
C ARG A 65 -10.36 -1.69 6.53
N LYS A 66 -9.77 -1.18 7.61
CA LYS A 66 -10.34 -0.08 8.38
C LYS A 66 -10.42 1.22 7.56
N ARG A 67 -9.42 1.52 6.72
CA ARG A 67 -9.42 2.73 5.89
C ARG A 67 -10.59 2.75 4.91
N ILE A 68 -10.85 1.62 4.26
CA ILE A 68 -11.94 1.48 3.28
C ILE A 68 -13.28 1.09 3.93
N GLN A 69 -13.34 1.01 5.26
CA GLN A 69 -14.51 0.63 6.05
C GLN A 69 -15.13 -0.71 5.58
N LEU A 70 -14.28 -1.66 5.17
CA LEU A 70 -14.75 -2.94 4.64
C LEU A 70 -15.24 -3.83 5.80
N PRO A 71 -16.50 -4.31 5.73
CA PRO A 71 -17.05 -5.23 6.74
C PRO A 71 -16.22 -6.51 6.90
N SER A 72 -16.25 -7.10 8.10
CA SER A 72 -15.43 -8.27 8.44
C SER A 72 -15.78 -9.52 7.64
N GLU A 73 -17.04 -9.66 7.21
CA GLU A 73 -17.56 -10.75 6.41
C GLU A 73 -17.08 -10.69 4.94
N LYS A 74 -16.58 -9.53 4.49
CA LYS A 74 -16.01 -9.39 3.14
C LYS A 74 -14.50 -9.64 3.16
N ALA A 75 -14.06 -10.45 2.21
CA ALA A 75 -12.66 -10.76 2.00
C ALA A 75 -11.89 -9.57 1.40
N ILE A 76 -10.61 -9.47 1.76
CA ILE A 76 -9.63 -8.56 1.17
C ILE A 76 -8.33 -9.33 0.96
N PHE A 77 -7.66 -9.07 -0.16
CA PHE A 77 -6.38 -9.66 -0.50
C PHE A 77 -5.41 -8.56 -0.87
N LEU A 78 -4.18 -8.65 -0.37
CA LEU A 78 -3.06 -7.81 -0.81
C LEU A 78 -2.25 -8.56 -1.84
N PHE A 79 -1.71 -7.84 -2.82
CA PHE A 79 -0.83 -8.40 -3.84
C PHE A 79 0.45 -7.58 -3.91
N VAL A 80 1.59 -8.26 -3.85
CA VAL A 80 2.92 -7.70 -4.14
C VAL A 80 3.50 -8.56 -5.27
N ASP A 81 3.83 -7.91 -6.38
CA ASP A 81 4.28 -8.58 -7.60
C ASP A 81 3.40 -9.78 -8.02
N LYS A 82 2.09 -9.53 -8.09
CA LYS A 82 1.04 -10.51 -8.45
C LYS A 82 0.91 -11.71 -7.49
N THR A 83 1.60 -11.72 -6.36
CA THR A 83 1.56 -12.79 -5.36
C THR A 83 0.94 -12.28 -4.06
N VAL A 84 0.20 -13.14 -3.36
CA VAL A 84 -0.30 -12.83 -2.01
C VAL A 84 0.86 -13.04 -1.03
N PRO A 85 1.34 -11.98 -0.35
CA PRO A 85 2.44 -12.09 0.60
C PRO A 85 2.03 -12.93 1.83
N GLN A 86 3.02 -13.55 2.49
CA GLN A 86 2.78 -14.24 3.76
C GLN A 86 2.31 -13.24 4.82
N SER A 87 1.34 -13.66 5.63
CA SER A 87 0.72 -12.82 6.65
C SER A 87 1.47 -12.77 7.99
N ARG A 88 2.51 -13.60 8.15
CA ARG A 88 3.29 -13.77 9.38
C ARG A 88 4.44 -12.78 9.46
#